data_AF-A0A7V4ZZ83-F1
#
_entry.id   AF-A0A7V4ZZ83-F1
#
_cell.length_a   1.000
_cell.length_b   1.000
_cell.length_c   1.000
_cell.angle_alpha   90.00
_cell.angle_beta   90.00
_cell.angle_gamma   90.00
#
_symmetry.space_group_name_H-M   'P 1'
#
loop_
_entity.id
_entity.type
_entity.pdbx_description
1 polymer ?
#
loop_
_entity_poly.entity_id
_entity_poly.type
_entity_poly.pdbx_seq_one_letter_code
_entity_poly.pdbx_strand_id
1 'polypeptide(L)'
;MERGRKQRLSWKVNLYKGLQRLSGHDPSGALKFFQIALEACPVYERKELARILYFTGITLRKIGLYDSAVKSWNAARRVCKSPLYRTYVKRFSNEYGMARQAHPELDDWRAFYSIQIGKYLKTKKTHSFGTLAEQDMIRDLIFDAWQDLIRSGRLLGKTAKEKLKEFHNHEIIFPYFFVPETLSMSLGQVARERQGMRLCPCGSGLPFHLCCGRRQGGWDALGGKL
;
A
#
# COMPACT_ATOMS: atom_id res chain seq x y z
N MET A 1 -30.32 -5.90 26.27
CA MET A 1 -29.91 -7.31 26.02
C MET A 1 -29.81 -7.62 24.52
N GLU A 2 -29.05 -6.85 23.74
CA GLU A 2 -28.78 -7.13 22.31
C GLU A 2 -27.30 -7.34 21.98
N ARG A 3 -26.42 -7.24 22.99
CA ARG A 3 -24.97 -7.51 22.85
C ARG A 3 -24.64 -9.02 22.80
N GLY A 4 -25.64 -9.89 22.96
CA GLY A 4 -25.49 -11.35 23.03
C GLY A 4 -25.72 -12.11 21.71
N ARG A 5 -26.33 -11.51 20.68
CA ARG A 5 -26.70 -12.21 19.43
C ARG A 5 -25.65 -12.17 18.31
N LYS A 6 -24.56 -11.40 18.46
CA LYS A 6 -23.35 -11.49 17.61
C LYS A 6 -22.24 -12.29 18.28
N GLN A 7 -22.61 -13.25 19.12
CA GLN A 7 -21.67 -14.26 19.62
C GLN A 7 -21.10 -15.07 18.46
N ARG A 8 -19.79 -14.90 18.23
CA ARG A 8 -18.86 -15.91 17.73
C ARG A 8 -19.20 -16.57 16.38
N LEU A 9 -18.97 -15.83 15.29
CA LEU A 9 -18.24 -16.46 14.21
C LEU A 9 -16.81 -16.69 14.72
N SER A 10 -16.54 -17.88 15.27
CA SER A 10 -15.23 -18.23 15.81
C SER A 10 -14.16 -17.90 14.75
N TRP A 11 -13.24 -16.98 15.07
CA TRP A 11 -12.16 -16.59 14.15
C TRP A 11 -11.36 -17.82 13.69
N LYS A 12 -11.31 -18.88 14.52
CA LYS A 12 -10.74 -20.20 14.16
C LYS A 12 -11.48 -20.89 13.01
N VAL A 13 -12.81 -20.85 13.02
CA VAL A 13 -13.64 -21.43 11.94
C VAL A 13 -13.41 -20.68 10.63
N ASN A 14 -13.36 -19.34 10.69
CA ASN A 14 -13.08 -18.55 9.49
C ASN A 14 -11.64 -18.74 9.00
N LEU A 15 -10.66 -18.83 9.90
CA LEU A 15 -9.29 -19.19 9.54
C LEU A 15 -9.26 -20.54 8.81
N TYR A 16 -9.93 -21.56 9.32
CA TYR A 16 -9.99 -22.88 8.68
C TYR A 16 -10.67 -22.84 7.30
N LYS A 17 -11.83 -22.15 7.18
CA LYS A 17 -12.51 -21.95 5.90
C LYS A 17 -11.61 -21.22 4.89
N GLY A 18 -10.91 -20.18 5.33
CA GLY A 18 -9.94 -19.46 4.49
C GLY A 18 -8.83 -20.37 3.99
N LEU A 19 -8.28 -21.23 4.86
CA LEU A 19 -7.26 -22.21 4.48
C LEU A 19 -7.78 -23.23 3.47
N GLN A 20 -8.99 -23.77 3.66
CA GLN A 20 -9.62 -24.70 2.72
C GLN A 20 -9.83 -24.08 1.34
N ARG A 21 -10.32 -22.83 1.27
CA ARG A 21 -10.47 -22.10 0.02
C ARG A 21 -9.13 -21.86 -0.67
N LEU A 22 -8.12 -21.48 0.11
CA LEU A 22 -6.78 -21.24 -0.41
C LEU A 22 -6.13 -22.52 -0.96
N SER A 23 -6.32 -23.67 -0.29
CA SER A 23 -5.87 -24.97 -0.80
C SER A 23 -6.64 -25.42 -2.05
N GLY A 24 -7.92 -25.05 -2.15
CA GLY A 24 -8.75 -25.27 -3.34
C GLY A 24 -8.51 -24.27 -4.48
N HIS A 25 -7.40 -23.52 -4.46
CA HIS A 25 -7.04 -22.52 -5.48
C HIS A 25 -8.06 -21.37 -5.64
N ASP A 26 -8.84 -21.05 -4.60
CA ASP A 26 -9.76 -19.90 -4.54
C ASP A 26 -9.22 -18.81 -3.59
N PRO A 27 -8.21 -18.01 -4.02
CA PRO A 27 -7.64 -16.97 -3.17
C PRO A 27 -8.62 -15.81 -2.93
N SER A 28 -9.45 -15.44 -3.90
CA SER A 28 -10.44 -14.37 -3.74
C SER A 28 -11.48 -14.73 -2.68
N GLY A 29 -12.00 -15.96 -2.70
CA GLY A 29 -12.90 -16.47 -1.67
C GLY A 29 -12.22 -16.64 -0.31
N ALA A 30 -10.96 -17.07 -0.27
CA ALA A 30 -10.18 -17.18 0.96
C ALA A 30 -10.00 -15.83 1.68
N LEU A 31 -9.78 -14.75 0.91
CA LEU A 31 -9.53 -13.42 1.47
C LEU A 31 -10.69 -12.95 2.35
N LYS A 32 -11.94 -13.19 1.93
CA LYS A 32 -13.14 -12.85 2.70
C LYS A 32 -13.13 -13.49 4.08
N PHE A 33 -12.76 -14.77 4.17
CA PHE A 33 -12.70 -15.48 5.45
C PHE A 33 -11.54 -15.00 6.32
N PHE A 34 -10.38 -14.71 5.73
CA PHE A 34 -9.26 -14.16 6.48
C PHE A 34 -9.53 -12.75 7.03
N GLN A 35 -10.28 -11.91 6.31
CA GLN A 35 -10.72 -10.60 6.81
C GLN A 35 -11.61 -10.75 8.05
N ILE A 36 -12.63 -11.61 7.99
CA ILE A 36 -13.52 -11.89 9.14
C ILE A 36 -12.71 -12.46 10.31
N ALA A 37 -11.77 -13.38 10.04
CA ALA A 37 -10.91 -13.92 11.08
C ALA A 37 -10.02 -12.84 11.73
N LEU A 38 -9.48 -11.92 10.93
CA LEU A 38 -8.62 -10.84 11.41
C LEU A 38 -9.39 -9.84 12.28
N GLU A 39 -10.62 -9.50 11.91
CA GLU A 39 -11.50 -8.60 12.67
C GLU A 39 -11.95 -9.20 14.02
N ALA A 40 -12.12 -10.54 14.06
CA ALA A 40 -12.61 -11.24 15.24
C ALA A 40 -11.52 -11.83 16.14
N CYS A 41 -10.26 -11.91 15.67
CA CYS A 41 -9.15 -12.50 16.44
C CYS A 41 -8.65 -11.52 17.52
N PRO A 42 -8.66 -11.91 18.81
CA PRO A 42 -8.16 -11.04 19.87
C PRO A 42 -6.65 -10.79 19.77
N VAL A 43 -6.21 -9.59 20.15
CA VAL A 43 -4.81 -9.18 20.07
C VAL A 43 -3.85 -9.98 20.96
N TYR A 44 -4.36 -10.62 22.03
CA TYR A 44 -3.57 -11.47 22.92
C TYR A 44 -3.26 -12.85 22.29
N GLU A 45 -4.01 -13.30 21.27
CA GLU A 45 -3.76 -14.53 20.51
C GLU A 45 -2.66 -14.32 19.45
N ARG A 46 -1.49 -13.81 19.88
CA ARG A 46 -0.44 -13.30 18.98
C ARG A 46 0.00 -14.29 17.91
N LYS A 47 0.13 -15.58 18.26
CA LYS A 47 0.58 -16.62 17.31
C LYS A 47 -0.45 -16.81 16.18
N GLU A 48 -1.72 -16.85 16.54
CA GLU A 48 -2.81 -17.08 15.60
C GLU A 48 -3.14 -15.83 14.79
N LEU A 49 -3.09 -14.65 15.42
CA LEU A 49 -3.18 -13.37 14.72
C LEU A 49 -2.07 -13.24 13.65
N ALA A 50 -0.83 -13.59 14.00
CA ALA A 50 0.28 -13.59 13.05
C ALA A 50 0.08 -14.63 11.93
N ARG A 51 -0.50 -15.79 12.24
CA ARG A 51 -0.84 -16.83 11.25
C ARG A 51 -1.91 -16.36 10.27
N ILE A 52 -2.97 -15.71 10.76
CA ILE A 52 -4.02 -15.10 9.91
C ILE A 52 -3.37 -14.08 8.98
N LEU A 53 -2.59 -13.13 9.52
CA LEU A 53 -1.87 -12.12 8.72
C LEU A 53 -0.95 -12.75 7.67
N TYR A 54 -0.27 -13.84 8.00
CA TYR A 54 0.60 -14.55 7.07
C TYR A 54 -0.16 -15.12 5.87
N PHE A 55 -1.27 -15.82 6.12
CA PHE A 55 -2.10 -16.39 5.05
C PHE A 55 -2.86 -15.32 4.27
N THR A 56 -3.28 -14.22 4.91
CA THR A 56 -3.76 -13.03 4.22
C THR A 56 -2.71 -12.51 3.24
N GLY A 57 -1.44 -12.44 3.64
CA GLY A 57 -0.36 -12.02 2.74
C GLY A 57 -0.16 -12.95 1.54
N ILE A 58 -0.20 -14.28 1.74
CA ILE A 58 -0.15 -15.25 0.63
C ILE A 58 -1.32 -15.02 -0.34
N THR A 59 -2.51 -14.84 0.21
CA THR A 59 -3.74 -14.66 -0.55
C THR A 59 -3.70 -13.37 -1.38
N LEU A 60 -3.31 -12.25 -0.75
CA LEU A 60 -3.13 -10.95 -1.39
C LEU A 60 -2.11 -11.02 -2.53
N ARG A 61 -1.01 -11.75 -2.36
CA ARG A 61 -0.02 -11.95 -3.43
C ARG A 61 -0.62 -12.75 -4.60
N LYS A 62 -1.38 -13.81 -4.34
CA LYS A 62 -2.00 -14.64 -5.39
C LYS A 62 -3.01 -13.86 -6.24
N ILE A 63 -3.66 -12.84 -5.67
CA ILE A 63 -4.59 -11.95 -6.40
C ILE A 63 -3.92 -10.68 -6.97
N GLY A 64 -2.59 -10.57 -6.90
CA GLY A 64 -1.84 -9.44 -7.49
C GLY A 64 -1.67 -8.20 -6.59
N LEU A 65 -2.17 -8.22 -5.35
CA LEU A 65 -2.04 -7.12 -4.39
C LEU A 65 -0.72 -7.20 -3.60
N TYR A 66 0.41 -7.02 -4.29
CA TYR A 66 1.74 -7.31 -3.76
C TYR A 66 2.14 -6.45 -2.54
N ASP A 67 1.89 -5.14 -2.53
CA ASP A 67 2.27 -4.30 -1.38
C ASP A 67 1.42 -4.58 -0.16
N SER A 68 0.15 -4.91 -0.36
CA SER A 68 -0.72 -5.33 0.72
C SER A 68 -0.27 -6.66 1.30
N ALA A 69 0.23 -7.58 0.46
CA ALA A 69 0.88 -8.81 0.93
C ALA A 69 2.10 -8.52 1.81
N VAL A 70 3.00 -7.64 1.36
CA VAL A 70 4.20 -7.24 2.13
C VAL A 70 3.83 -6.56 3.44
N LYS A 71 2.80 -5.71 3.45
CA LYS A 71 2.27 -5.09 4.69
C LYS A 71 1.73 -6.15 5.65
N SER A 72 0.98 -7.13 5.17
CA SER A 72 0.46 -8.24 5.98
C SER A 72 1.59 -9.07 6.60
N TRP A 73 2.63 -9.42 5.85
CA TRP A 73 3.77 -10.16 6.40
C TRP A 73 4.61 -9.33 7.37
N ASN A 74 4.79 -8.03 7.11
CA ASN A 74 5.43 -7.13 8.07
C ASN A 74 4.62 -6.98 9.36
N ALA A 75 3.28 -7.00 9.29
CA ALA A 75 2.43 -7.04 10.47
C ALA A 75 2.59 -8.37 11.23
N ALA A 76 2.55 -9.51 10.54
CA ALA A 76 2.76 -10.83 11.15
C ALA A 76 4.11 -10.91 11.89
N ARG A 77 5.19 -10.43 11.26
CA ARG A 77 6.55 -10.36 11.84
C ARG A 77 6.61 -9.52 13.12
N ARG A 78 5.85 -8.43 13.20
CA ARG A 78 5.78 -7.56 14.40
C ARG A 78 4.97 -8.19 15.52
N VAL A 79 3.86 -8.85 15.17
CA VAL A 79 3.00 -9.54 16.14
C VAL A 79 3.71 -10.75 16.73
N CYS A 80 4.46 -11.51 15.94
CA CYS A 80 5.13 -12.73 16.40
C CYS A 80 6.54 -12.86 15.79
N LYS A 81 7.55 -13.08 16.66
CA LYS A 81 8.97 -13.25 16.28
C LYS A 81 9.25 -14.64 15.72
N SER A 82 8.59 -15.02 14.62
CA SER A 82 8.85 -16.29 13.91
C SER A 82 9.84 -16.09 12.75
N PRO A 83 10.83 -16.98 12.57
CA PRO A 83 11.74 -16.96 11.42
C PRO A 83 11.01 -17.03 10.08
N LEU A 84 9.91 -17.77 9.99
CA LEU A 84 9.10 -17.92 8.77
C LEU A 84 8.67 -16.56 8.20
N TYR A 85 8.11 -15.70 9.06
CA TYR A 85 7.61 -14.38 8.63
C TYR A 85 8.76 -13.45 8.23
N ARG A 86 9.91 -13.55 8.90
CA ARG A 86 11.12 -12.81 8.53
C ARG A 86 11.61 -13.22 7.14
N THR A 87 11.64 -14.52 6.84
CA THR A 87 12.03 -15.03 5.52
C THR A 87 11.12 -14.53 4.42
N TYR A 88 9.80 -14.53 4.62
CA TYR A 88 8.85 -14.00 3.64
C TYR A 88 9.02 -12.51 3.39
N VAL A 89 9.15 -11.70 4.44
CA VAL A 89 9.44 -10.27 4.29
C VAL A 89 10.76 -10.06 3.55
N LYS A 90 11.84 -10.77 3.92
CA LYS A 90 13.15 -10.67 3.26
C LYS A 90 13.09 -11.06 1.78
N ARG A 91 12.24 -12.03 1.42
CA ARG A 91 12.10 -12.51 0.03
C ARG A 91 11.31 -11.54 -0.85
N PHE A 92 10.25 -10.94 -0.30
CA PHE A 92 9.27 -10.21 -1.11
C PHE A 92 9.24 -8.70 -0.89
N SER A 93 9.94 -8.19 0.13
CA SER A 93 10.12 -6.76 0.35
C SER A 93 11.43 -6.27 -0.27
N ASN A 94 11.41 -5.09 -0.89
CA ASN A 94 12.63 -4.34 -1.19
C ASN A 94 13.14 -3.58 0.04
N GLU A 95 14.27 -2.90 -0.11
CA GLU A 95 14.92 -2.12 0.96
C GLU A 95 14.09 -0.91 1.40
N TYR A 96 13.19 -0.43 0.54
CA TYR A 96 12.23 0.62 0.84
C TYR A 96 10.97 0.13 1.56
N GLY A 97 10.86 -1.18 1.86
CA GLY A 97 9.69 -1.74 2.53
C GLY A 97 8.46 -1.96 1.62
N MET A 98 8.62 -1.82 0.31
CA MET A 98 7.59 -2.07 -0.71
C MET A 98 7.70 -3.49 -1.26
N ALA A 99 6.72 -3.92 -2.04
CA ALA A 99 6.87 -5.14 -2.82
C ALA A 99 8.07 -5.04 -3.79
N ARG A 100 8.98 -6.01 -3.69
CA ARG A 100 10.17 -6.12 -4.52
C ARG A 100 9.81 -6.24 -5.99
N GLN A 101 10.42 -5.39 -6.81
CA GLN A 101 10.31 -5.40 -8.27
C GLN A 101 11.30 -6.38 -8.91
N ALA A 102 11.28 -6.49 -10.24
CA ALA A 102 12.19 -7.35 -10.99
C ALA A 102 13.66 -6.91 -10.88
N HIS A 103 13.91 -5.60 -10.78
CA HIS A 103 15.24 -5.00 -10.74
C HIS A 103 15.34 -3.93 -9.63
N PRO A 104 16.52 -3.75 -9.00
CA PRO A 104 16.72 -2.73 -7.97
C PRO A 104 16.43 -1.29 -8.43
N GLU A 105 16.71 -0.98 -9.70
CA GLU A 105 16.41 0.34 -10.28
C GLU A 105 14.91 0.63 -10.32
N LEU A 106 14.09 -0.40 -10.55
CA LEU A 106 12.63 -0.29 -10.50
C LEU A 106 12.15 -0.13 -9.05
N ASP A 107 12.84 -0.71 -8.08
CA ASP A 107 12.57 -0.47 -6.65
C ASP A 107 12.86 0.99 -6.30
N ASP A 108 13.98 1.55 -6.77
CA ASP A 108 14.36 2.96 -6.57
C ASP A 108 13.36 3.92 -7.23
N TRP A 109 13.03 3.70 -8.51
CA TRP A 109 12.03 4.49 -9.24
C TRP A 109 10.68 4.49 -8.51
N ARG A 110 10.23 3.30 -8.08
CA ARG A 110 8.96 3.16 -7.38
C ARG A 110 8.95 3.86 -6.02
N ALA A 111 10.08 3.84 -5.32
CA ALA A 111 10.28 4.59 -4.08
C ALA A 111 10.19 6.09 -4.32
N PHE A 112 10.94 6.60 -5.29
CA PHE A 112 10.93 8.01 -5.69
C PHE A 112 9.52 8.45 -6.09
N TYR A 113 8.88 7.74 -7.01
CA TYR A 113 7.53 8.03 -7.48
C TYR A 113 6.52 8.11 -6.34
N SER A 114 6.54 7.14 -5.43
CA SER A 114 5.62 7.11 -4.28
C SER A 114 5.83 8.29 -3.33
N ILE A 115 7.07 8.76 -3.15
CA ILE A 115 7.39 9.93 -2.34
C ILE A 115 6.84 11.19 -2.99
N GLN A 116 7.13 11.40 -4.28
CA GLN A 116 6.72 12.62 -4.98
C GLN A 116 5.20 12.72 -5.14
N ILE A 117 4.52 11.62 -5.50
CA ILE A 117 3.05 11.56 -5.47
C ILE A 117 2.51 11.87 -4.08
N GLY A 118 3.18 11.37 -3.03
CA GLY A 118 2.78 11.65 -1.66
C GLY A 118 2.85 13.13 -1.31
N LYS A 119 3.89 13.84 -1.79
CA LYS A 119 4.00 15.30 -1.64
C LYS A 119 2.88 16.02 -2.39
N TYR A 120 2.66 15.66 -3.66
CA TYR A 120 1.61 16.25 -4.48
C TYR A 120 0.21 16.07 -3.87
N LEU A 121 -0.18 14.84 -3.53
CA LEU A 121 -1.51 14.58 -2.99
C LEU A 121 -1.73 15.20 -1.61
N LYS A 122 -0.68 15.51 -0.85
CA LYS A 122 -0.79 16.24 0.43
C LYS A 122 -1.18 17.71 0.25
N THR A 123 -0.85 18.34 -0.88
CA THR A 123 -1.25 19.74 -1.15
C THR A 123 -2.73 19.84 -1.53
N LYS A 124 -3.35 18.74 -1.99
CA LYS A 124 -4.77 18.71 -2.35
C LYS A 124 -5.67 18.40 -1.15
N LYS A 125 -6.75 19.18 -1.00
CA LYS A 125 -7.80 18.92 0.01
C LYS A 125 -8.41 17.52 -0.11
N THR A 126 -8.59 17.03 -1.34
CA THR A 126 -9.20 15.72 -1.63
C THR A 126 -8.24 14.54 -1.50
N HIS A 127 -6.94 14.81 -1.35
CA HIS A 127 -5.88 13.79 -1.36
C HIS A 127 -5.97 12.78 -2.51
N SER A 128 -6.47 13.21 -3.65
CA SER A 128 -6.64 12.39 -4.86
C SER A 128 -6.55 13.24 -6.13
N PHE A 129 -6.19 12.57 -7.23
CA PHE A 129 -6.24 13.18 -8.57
C PHE A 129 -7.68 13.55 -8.92
N GLY A 130 -7.88 14.74 -9.47
CA GLY A 130 -9.18 15.23 -9.94
C GLY A 130 -9.62 14.52 -11.21
N THR A 131 -8.69 14.36 -12.17
CA THR A 131 -8.91 13.77 -13.49
C THR A 131 -7.77 12.81 -13.88
N LEU A 132 -8.00 11.98 -14.91
CA LEU A 132 -6.95 11.13 -15.48
C LEU A 132 -5.83 11.96 -16.13
N ALA A 133 -6.18 13.05 -16.82
CA ALA A 133 -5.20 13.96 -17.42
C ALA A 133 -4.27 14.59 -16.36
N GLU A 134 -4.81 14.96 -15.20
CA GLU A 134 -3.99 15.42 -14.07
C GLU A 134 -3.03 14.31 -13.61
N GLN A 135 -3.53 13.09 -13.46
CA GLN A 135 -2.70 11.96 -13.04
C GLN A 135 -1.57 11.67 -14.02
N ASP A 136 -1.85 11.66 -15.32
CA ASP A 136 -0.85 11.42 -16.37
C ASP A 136 0.19 12.54 -16.39
N MET A 137 -0.23 13.81 -16.41
CA MET A 137 0.71 14.93 -16.40
C MET A 137 1.59 14.94 -15.14
N ILE A 138 1.02 14.65 -13.96
CA ILE A 138 1.82 14.56 -12.72
C ILE A 138 2.79 13.37 -12.77
N ARG A 139 2.38 12.24 -13.36
CA ARG A 139 3.30 11.10 -13.56
C ARG A 139 4.46 11.50 -14.45
N ASP A 140 4.21 12.22 -15.53
CA ASP A 140 5.23 12.61 -16.51
C ASP A 140 6.21 13.60 -15.88
N LEU A 141 5.73 14.61 -15.13
CA LEU A 141 6.59 15.52 -14.35
C LEU A 141 7.50 14.78 -13.36
N ILE A 142 6.97 13.75 -12.68
CA ILE A 142 7.77 12.93 -11.76
C ILE A 142 8.80 12.09 -12.52
N PHE A 143 8.44 11.60 -13.71
CA PHE A 143 9.35 10.82 -14.54
C PHE A 143 10.50 11.68 -15.07
N ASP A 144 10.23 12.89 -15.55
CA ASP A 144 11.27 13.82 -16.01
C ASP A 144 12.25 14.17 -14.89
N ALA A 145 11.73 14.50 -13.70
CA ALA A 145 12.53 14.75 -12.51
C ALA A 145 13.40 13.55 -12.11
N TRP A 146 12.88 12.33 -12.29
CA TRP A 146 13.65 11.10 -12.08
C TRP A 146 14.78 10.93 -13.10
N GLN A 147 14.51 11.18 -14.38
CA GLN A 147 15.54 11.11 -15.42
C GLN A 147 16.67 12.10 -15.16
N ASP A 148 16.35 13.32 -14.73
CA ASP A 148 17.35 14.33 -14.38
C ASP A 148 18.16 13.92 -13.13
N LEU A 149 17.49 13.34 -12.13
CA LEU A 149 18.17 12.82 -10.93
C LEU A 149 19.15 11.69 -11.29
N ILE A 150 18.76 10.78 -12.18
CA ILE A 150 19.64 9.70 -12.66
C ILE A 150 20.80 10.26 -13.47
N ARG A 151 20.53 11.17 -14.43
CA ARG A 151 21.56 11.81 -15.27
C ARG A 151 22.58 12.58 -14.45
N SER A 152 22.18 13.15 -13.32
CA SER A 152 23.08 13.87 -12.41
C SER A 152 24.08 12.96 -11.66
N GLY A 153 23.92 11.64 -11.71
CA GLY A 153 24.79 10.68 -11.01
C GLY A 153 24.69 10.70 -9.49
N ARG A 154 23.80 11.52 -8.90
CA ARG A 154 23.68 11.71 -7.43
C ARG A 154 23.31 10.44 -6.66
N LEU A 155 22.81 9.41 -7.31
CA LEU A 155 22.40 8.15 -6.67
C LEU A 155 23.47 7.06 -6.71
N LEU A 156 24.57 7.27 -7.45
CA LEU A 156 25.63 6.29 -7.61
C LEU A 156 26.35 6.03 -6.28
N GLY A 157 26.55 4.77 -5.95
CA GLY A 157 27.21 4.33 -4.71
C GLY A 157 26.41 4.56 -3.41
N LYS A 158 25.23 5.20 -3.47
CA LYS A 158 24.40 5.44 -2.29
C LYS A 158 23.63 4.19 -1.85
N THR A 159 23.53 4.01 -0.54
CA THR A 159 22.64 3.03 0.09
C THR A 159 21.17 3.43 -0.08
N ALA A 160 20.22 2.49 0.07
CA ALA A 160 18.80 2.83 0.00
C ALA A 160 18.36 3.92 0.99
N LYS A 161 18.98 3.98 2.18
CA LYS A 161 18.69 5.02 3.17
C LYS A 161 19.15 6.41 2.70
N GLU A 162 20.32 6.50 2.07
CA GLU A 162 20.84 7.74 1.52
C GLU A 162 20.03 8.17 0.29
N LYS A 163 19.66 7.22 -0.58
CA LYS A 163 18.74 7.45 -1.70
C LYS A 163 17.39 7.97 -1.21
N LEU A 164 16.82 7.42 -0.14
CA LEU A 164 15.58 7.92 0.47
C LEU A 164 15.70 9.39 0.88
N LYS A 165 16.83 9.79 1.48
CA LYS A 165 17.07 11.19 1.85
C LYS A 165 17.11 12.09 0.61
N GLU A 166 17.78 11.67 -0.46
CA GLU A 166 17.76 12.39 -1.75
C GLU A 166 16.36 12.50 -2.32
N PHE A 167 15.57 11.41 -2.32
CA PHE A 167 14.21 11.41 -2.83
C PHE A 167 13.32 12.38 -2.03
N HIS A 168 13.48 12.42 -0.71
CA HIS A 168 12.75 13.36 0.14
C HIS A 168 13.17 14.81 -0.08
N ASN A 169 14.45 15.07 -0.30
CA ASN A 169 14.98 16.42 -0.54
C ASN A 169 14.73 16.92 -1.97
N HIS A 170 14.51 16.03 -2.93
CA HIS A 170 14.23 16.41 -4.30
C HIS A 170 12.86 17.08 -4.41
N GLU A 171 12.84 18.35 -4.83
CA GLU A 171 11.63 19.14 -4.99
C GLU A 171 11.20 19.18 -6.46
N ILE A 172 9.92 18.92 -6.69
CA ILE A 172 9.28 19.07 -7.99
C ILE A 172 8.26 20.19 -7.84
N ILE A 173 8.34 21.20 -8.70
CA ILE A 173 7.35 22.27 -8.75
C ILE A 173 6.14 21.72 -9.51
N PHE A 174 5.12 21.29 -8.76
CA PHE A 174 3.87 20.85 -9.36
C PHE A 174 3.00 22.06 -9.70
N PRO A 175 2.43 22.13 -10.92
CA PRO A 175 1.48 23.18 -11.25
C PRO A 175 0.25 23.10 -10.36
N TYR A 176 -0.18 24.24 -9.83
CA TYR A 176 -1.42 24.34 -9.06
C TYR A 176 -2.61 24.40 -10.02
N PHE A 177 -3.45 23.36 -10.00
CA PHE A 177 -4.72 23.36 -10.71
C PHE A 177 -5.80 23.99 -9.83
N PHE A 178 -6.20 25.21 -10.17
CA PHE A 178 -7.54 25.68 -9.86
C PHE A 178 -8.44 25.20 -11.00
N VAL A 179 -9.20 24.13 -10.79
CA VAL A 179 -10.33 23.81 -11.67
C VAL A 179 -11.51 24.62 -11.13
N PRO A 180 -12.00 25.65 -11.85
CA PRO A 180 -13.19 26.38 -11.41
C PRO A 180 -14.35 25.40 -11.26
N GLU A 181 -15.06 25.44 -10.12
CA GLU A 181 -16.26 24.64 -9.86
C GLU A 181 -17.35 24.83 -10.93
N THR A 182 -17.25 25.90 -11.73
CA THR A 182 -18.25 26.34 -12.71
C THR A 182 -18.06 25.79 -14.12
N LEU A 183 -17.02 24.99 -14.42
CA LEU A 183 -16.92 24.25 -15.68
C LEU A 183 -17.64 22.89 -15.64
N SER A 184 -18.75 22.83 -14.92
CA SER A 184 -19.82 21.85 -15.15
C SER A 184 -20.57 22.20 -16.45
N MET A 185 -19.84 22.40 -17.55
CA MET A 185 -20.44 22.47 -18.87
C MET A 185 -20.71 21.06 -19.35
N SER A 186 -21.94 20.61 -19.12
CA SER A 186 -22.74 19.66 -19.91
C SER A 186 -22.02 18.68 -20.86
N LEU A 187 -20.97 17.99 -20.42
CA LEU A 187 -20.64 16.70 -20.99
C LEU A 187 -21.59 15.71 -20.35
N GLY A 188 -22.49 15.18 -21.19
CA GLY A 188 -23.71 14.46 -20.82
C GLY A 188 -23.53 13.49 -19.66
N GLN A 189 -24.63 13.26 -18.94
CA GLN A 189 -24.79 12.37 -17.79
C GLN A 189 -24.06 11.02 -17.98
N VAL A 190 -22.74 11.01 -17.84
CA VAL A 190 -21.99 9.81 -17.50
C VAL A 190 -22.38 9.59 -16.06
N ALA A 191 -23.01 8.43 -15.85
CA ALA A 191 -23.60 7.99 -14.62
C ALA A 191 -22.80 8.52 -13.41
N ARG A 192 -23.52 8.89 -12.35
CA ARG A 192 -22.98 8.86 -10.99
C ARG A 192 -22.55 7.43 -10.69
N GLU A 193 -21.45 7.02 -11.31
CA GLU A 193 -20.73 5.82 -11.04
C GLU A 193 -20.31 5.99 -9.60
N ARG A 194 -20.79 5.05 -8.78
CA ARG A 194 -20.65 4.99 -7.33
C ARG A 194 -19.40 5.74 -6.90
N GLN A 195 -19.52 6.66 -5.94
CA GLN A 195 -18.38 7.24 -5.20
C GLN A 195 -17.55 6.10 -4.60
N GLY A 196 -16.79 5.42 -5.44
CA GLY A 196 -15.85 4.39 -5.14
C GLY A 196 -14.72 5.12 -4.45
N MET A 197 -14.42 4.68 -3.24
CA MET A 197 -13.37 5.26 -2.44
C MET A 197 -12.09 5.34 -3.29
N ARG A 198 -11.63 6.55 -3.63
CA ARG A 198 -10.49 6.76 -4.53
C ARG A 198 -9.26 6.09 -3.92
N LEU A 199 -8.75 5.08 -4.61
CA LEU A 199 -7.65 4.25 -4.14
C LEU A 199 -6.33 5.01 -4.25
N CYS A 200 -5.39 4.65 -3.38
CA CYS A 200 -4.05 5.21 -3.37
C CYS A 200 -3.30 4.75 -4.63
N PRO A 201 -2.68 5.68 -5.39
CA PRO A 201 -2.02 5.39 -6.66
C PRO A 201 -0.78 4.49 -6.52
N CYS A 202 -0.32 4.21 -5.30
CA CYS A 202 0.79 3.28 -5.07
C CYS A 202 0.45 1.79 -5.31
N GLY A 203 -0.81 1.48 -5.69
CA GLY A 203 -1.25 0.10 -5.98
C GLY A 203 -1.60 -0.72 -4.74
N SER A 204 -1.74 -0.09 -3.56
CA SER A 204 -2.07 -0.82 -2.33
C SER A 204 -3.52 -1.30 -2.22
N GLY A 205 -4.43 -0.84 -3.09
CA GLY A 205 -5.86 -1.12 -2.95
C GLY A 205 -6.52 -0.49 -1.71
N LEU A 206 -5.85 0.45 -1.05
CA LEU A 206 -6.37 1.23 0.09
C LEU A 206 -6.52 2.71 -0.29
N PRO A 207 -7.41 3.47 0.36
CA PRO A 207 -7.45 4.93 0.24
C PRO A 207 -6.12 5.58 0.58
N PHE A 208 -5.84 6.74 -0.01
CA PHE A 208 -4.59 7.47 0.25
C PHE A 208 -4.32 7.70 1.74
N HIS A 209 -5.32 8.18 2.49
CA HIS A 209 -5.20 8.47 3.93
C HIS A 209 -4.95 7.22 4.80
N LEU A 210 -5.37 6.03 4.34
CA LEU A 210 -5.06 4.75 5.00
C LEU A 210 -3.77 4.10 4.48
N CYS A 211 -3.12 4.68 3.47
CA CYS A 211 -1.89 4.18 2.86
C CYS A 211 -0.75 5.20 2.90
N CYS A 212 -0.44 5.87 1.78
CA CYS A 212 0.72 6.77 1.69
C CYS A 212 0.51 8.05 2.52
N GLY A 213 -0.73 8.50 2.66
CA GLY A 213 -1.11 9.67 3.46
C GLY A 213 -0.95 9.49 4.97
N ARG A 214 -0.98 8.25 5.48
CA ARG A 214 -0.78 7.98 6.93
C ARG A 214 0.66 8.25 7.40
N ARG A 215 1.63 8.32 6.48
CA ARG A 215 3.05 8.39 6.82
C ARG A 215 3.49 9.84 7.02
N GLN A 216 3.60 10.27 8.28
CA GLN A 216 4.48 11.37 8.67
C GLN A 216 5.89 10.76 8.82
N GLY A 217 6.77 10.93 7.81
CA GLY A 217 8.17 10.48 7.89
C GLY A 217 8.63 9.35 6.94
N GLY A 218 7.93 9.09 5.84
CA GLY A 218 8.43 8.17 4.80
C GLY A 218 8.39 6.68 5.18
N TRP A 219 9.13 5.85 4.45
CA TRP A 219 9.22 4.40 4.69
C TRP A 219 10.15 4.04 5.88
N ASP A 220 10.84 5.03 6.44
CA ASP A 220 11.72 4.91 7.60
C ASP A 220 11.00 4.53 8.90
N ALA A 221 9.66 4.71 8.96
CA ALA A 221 8.86 4.25 10.10
C ALA A 221 8.81 2.70 10.25
N LEU A 222 9.35 1.94 9.29
CA LEU A 222 9.53 0.49 9.41
C LEU A 222 10.87 0.09 10.07
N GLY A 223 11.78 1.05 10.30
CA GLY A 223 13.04 0.89 11.01
C GLY A 223 13.01 1.27 12.49
N GLY A 224 11.81 1.52 13.05
CA GLY A 224 11.64 1.83 14.46
C GLY A 224 12.02 0.64 15.35
N LYS A 225 13.18 0.75 15.99
CA LYS A 225 13.61 -0.06 17.12
C LYS A 225 12.49 -0.20 18.16
N LEU A 226 12.20 -1.45 18.53
CA LEU A 226 12.16 -1.91 19.91
C LEU A 226 12.97 -3.21 19.98
#